data_AF-A0A817C3B2-F1
#
_entry.id   AF-A0A817C3B2-F1
#
_cell.length_a   1.000
_cell.length_b   1.000
_cell.length_c   1.000
_cell.angle_alpha   90.00
_cell.angle_beta   90.00
_cell.angle_gamma   90.00
#
_symmetry.space_group_name_H-M   'P 1'
#
loop_
_entity.id
_entity.type
_entity.pdbx_description
1 polymer ?
#
loop_
_entity_poly.entity_id
_entity_poly.type
_entity_poly.pdbx_seq_one_letter_code
_entity_poly.pdbx_strand_id
1 'polypeptide(L)'
;MTRTIDALKRNKLIQEDIRELDDWIMDKEREILLDDGSIFYHEQIRERLEQYQRLQTELTLKEHTVRTLIEQANQSSPELAQQIDTIISNWSNLLKRVDNKVIFYTDLYKLHEELKDLLYHENIWLDTLQNRIYTTGNTNVDLEDASEELDSLERFLKAHSKAGYEKVFEISDRLQIMKVSIPAINSQINQFRIRWEQLHEDVTKKIHTLNSQISDYQQLRHQITAMFEWMNHTDSILNSRLKDDVYASDVPSEADKLSVEFTQYETFLRTIEDKIHSLRIIGKHDAAKRLEQQFISLKNQFTQLKNKFRQFQKPSDFEPKYAKMRQILQDVEQNIYTLEIRSDDPDVVHNQLEHCLKLYKTLSDIKSEVEYVIRIGRGIVEKGQTDEANDVTRQIDQLKAIYNTLGAKVSTSRNQLDSVERHLRKFRKEYSHIHEWFVKADHEIRKIENKQVSKNTKEETDWIRTTRNDIKKLEANFEILRNLERTIQKDAERSLPSLYEKINELKRQIDQLDRRLKDRFEIVEVIKTKPLFI
;
A
#
# COMPACT_ATOMS: atom_id res chain seq x y z
N MET A 1 -100.48 66.52 57.26
CA MET A 1 -100.77 66.23 55.84
C MET A 1 -99.61 66.59 54.91
N THR A 2 -98.92 67.73 55.07
CA THR A 2 -97.78 68.12 54.21
C THR A 2 -96.57 67.19 54.32
N ARG A 3 -96.18 66.78 55.55
CA ARG A 3 -95.07 65.81 55.77
C ARG A 3 -95.32 64.42 55.16
N THR A 4 -96.57 63.98 55.05
CA THR A 4 -96.92 62.69 54.46
C THR A 4 -96.93 62.73 52.93
N ILE A 5 -97.29 63.85 52.32
CA ILE A 5 -97.27 64.04 50.85
C ILE A 5 -95.83 64.13 50.34
N ASP A 6 -94.93 64.82 51.06
CA ASP A 6 -93.51 64.92 50.68
C ASP A 6 -92.78 63.58 50.84
N ALA A 7 -93.13 62.78 51.86
CA ALA A 7 -92.62 61.42 52.02
C ALA A 7 -93.09 60.47 50.91
N LEU A 8 -94.36 60.58 50.48
CA LEU A 8 -94.89 59.80 49.36
C LEU A 8 -94.25 60.17 48.02
N LYS A 9 -93.99 61.46 47.77
CA LYS A 9 -93.26 61.92 46.56
C LYS A 9 -91.82 61.43 46.54
N ARG A 10 -91.12 61.46 47.68
CA ARG A 10 -89.77 60.90 47.81
C ARG A 10 -89.74 59.40 47.59
N ASN A 11 -90.64 58.64 48.21
CA ASN A 11 -90.75 57.19 48.00
C ASN A 11 -91.03 56.84 46.54
N LYS A 12 -91.82 57.66 45.82
CA LYS A 12 -92.07 57.45 44.39
C LYS A 12 -90.83 57.71 43.53
N LEU A 13 -90.08 58.77 43.84
CA LEU A 13 -88.81 59.07 43.16
C LEU A 13 -87.78 57.94 43.39
N ILE A 14 -87.65 57.47 44.64
CA ILE A 14 -86.79 56.34 45.00
C ILE A 14 -87.20 55.06 44.25
N GLN A 15 -88.50 54.80 44.09
CA GLN A 15 -88.98 53.67 43.29
C GLN A 15 -88.65 53.79 41.79
N GLU A 16 -88.67 55.01 41.24
CA GLU A 16 -88.26 55.27 39.86
C GLU A 16 -86.74 55.05 39.69
N ASP A 17 -85.93 55.55 40.62
CA ASP A 17 -84.46 55.36 40.63
C ASP A 17 -84.06 53.87 40.80
N ILE A 18 -84.75 53.15 41.69
CA ILE A 18 -84.65 51.68 41.87
C ILE A 18 -84.92 50.98 40.54
N ARG A 19 -86.02 51.32 39.88
CA ARG A 19 -86.41 50.66 38.62
C ARG A 19 -85.43 50.95 37.49
N GLU A 20 -84.98 52.20 37.35
CA GLU A 20 -84.00 52.57 36.32
C GLU A 20 -82.68 51.83 36.52
N LEU A 21 -82.21 51.73 37.77
CA LEU A 21 -80.98 51.02 38.10
C LEU A 21 -81.13 49.50 37.89
N ASP A 22 -82.27 48.91 38.26
CA ASP A 22 -82.54 47.48 38.05
C ASP A 22 -82.63 47.13 36.56
N ASP A 23 -83.34 47.94 35.76
CA ASP A 23 -83.43 47.78 34.30
C ASP A 23 -82.03 47.89 33.65
N TRP A 24 -81.22 48.84 34.11
CA TRP A 24 -79.84 49.01 33.64
C TRP A 24 -78.93 47.85 34.04
N ILE A 25 -79.01 47.37 35.29
CA ILE A 25 -78.25 46.20 35.75
C ILE A 25 -78.63 44.97 34.93
N MET A 26 -79.92 44.73 34.71
CA MET A 26 -80.39 43.62 33.88
C MET A 26 -79.88 43.70 32.44
N ASP A 27 -79.84 44.89 31.85
CA ASP A 27 -79.31 45.09 30.49
C ASP A 27 -77.82 44.74 30.42
N LYS A 28 -77.02 45.23 31.38
CA LYS A 28 -75.59 44.90 31.45
C LYS A 28 -75.31 43.45 31.79
N GLU A 29 -76.09 42.83 32.65
CA GLU A 29 -75.99 41.40 32.92
C GLU A 29 -76.27 40.55 31.67
N ARG A 30 -77.23 40.96 30.82
CA ARG A 30 -77.46 40.31 29.52
C ARG A 30 -76.30 40.48 28.57
N GLU A 31 -75.70 41.68 28.51
CA GLU A 31 -74.51 41.95 27.68
C GLU A 31 -73.34 41.01 28.05
N ILE A 32 -73.08 40.82 29.34
CA ILE A 32 -72.01 39.93 29.84
C ILE A 32 -72.30 38.46 29.52
N LEU A 33 -73.55 38.00 29.68
CA LEU A 33 -73.93 36.61 29.41
C LEU A 33 -73.78 36.23 27.93
N LEU A 34 -73.97 37.18 27.02
CA LEU A 34 -73.76 36.97 25.58
C LEU A 34 -72.27 36.83 25.23
N ASP A 35 -71.37 37.38 26.04
CA ASP A 35 -69.92 37.37 25.80
C ASP A 35 -69.18 36.13 26.34
N ASP A 36 -69.81 35.28 27.15
CA ASP A 36 -69.22 34.04 27.70
C ASP A 36 -68.85 32.97 26.65
N GLY A 37 -68.97 33.27 25.35
CA GLY A 37 -68.54 32.42 24.25
C GLY A 37 -67.03 32.17 24.21
N SER A 38 -66.61 31.08 23.57
CA SER A 38 -65.21 30.71 23.41
C SER A 38 -64.42 31.73 22.57
N ILE A 39 -63.13 31.89 22.90
CA ILE A 39 -62.19 32.75 22.18
C ILE A 39 -61.52 31.91 21.09
N PHE A 40 -61.66 32.30 19.83
CA PHE A 40 -61.13 31.60 18.66
C PHE A 40 -60.02 32.40 17.95
N TYR A 41 -59.97 33.72 18.13
CA TYR A 41 -59.00 34.61 17.49
C TYR A 41 -58.34 35.52 18.54
N HIS A 42 -57.10 35.95 18.31
CA HIS A 42 -56.38 36.76 19.28
C HIS A 42 -56.96 38.18 19.41
N GLU A 43 -57.55 38.70 18.33
CA GLU A 43 -58.23 40.00 18.28
C GLU A 43 -59.38 40.04 19.30
N GLN A 44 -60.08 38.91 19.51
CA GLN A 44 -61.17 38.81 20.47
C GLN A 44 -60.70 39.00 21.92
N ILE A 45 -59.44 38.67 22.26
CA ILE A 45 -58.91 38.94 23.60
C ILE A 45 -58.87 40.45 23.85
N ARG A 46 -58.36 41.20 22.87
CA ARG A 46 -58.23 42.66 22.94
C ARG A 46 -59.60 43.33 22.91
N GLU A 47 -60.47 42.94 21.99
CA GLU A 47 -61.83 43.49 21.86
C GLU A 47 -62.63 43.32 23.15
N ARG A 48 -62.57 42.13 23.76
CA ARG A 48 -63.24 41.85 25.04
C ARG A 48 -62.63 42.62 26.19
N LEU A 49 -61.31 42.72 26.27
CA LEU A 49 -60.65 43.54 27.29
C LEU A 49 -61.12 45.01 27.20
N GLU A 50 -61.13 45.59 25.99
CA GLU A 50 -61.61 46.94 25.74
C GLU A 50 -63.11 47.09 26.06
N GLN A 51 -63.93 46.06 25.83
CA GLN A 51 -65.35 46.04 26.22
C GLN A 51 -65.52 46.06 27.75
N TYR A 52 -64.86 45.17 28.49
CA TYR A 52 -65.01 45.13 29.95
C TYR A 52 -64.39 46.34 30.64
N GLN A 53 -63.33 46.94 30.08
CA GLN A 53 -62.79 48.22 30.58
C GLN A 53 -63.79 49.37 30.38
N ARG A 54 -64.52 49.39 29.26
CA ARG A 54 -65.63 50.33 29.04
C ARG A 54 -66.76 50.10 30.04
N LEU A 55 -67.19 48.86 30.24
CA LEU A 55 -68.20 48.50 31.25
C LEU A 55 -67.77 48.87 32.67
N GLN A 56 -66.49 48.67 33.02
CA GLN A 56 -65.94 49.09 34.30
C GLN A 56 -66.01 50.62 34.46
N THR A 57 -65.71 51.38 33.40
CA THR A 57 -65.85 52.84 33.40
C THR A 57 -67.32 53.25 33.58
N GLU A 58 -68.26 52.62 32.88
CA GLU A 58 -69.70 52.87 33.04
C GLU A 58 -70.18 52.57 34.48
N LEU A 59 -69.70 51.49 35.09
CA LEU A 59 -69.99 51.15 36.49
C LEU A 59 -69.45 52.22 37.45
N THR A 60 -68.22 52.71 37.26
CA THR A 60 -67.68 53.77 38.11
C THR A 60 -68.48 55.07 38.02
N LEU A 61 -69.04 55.40 36.85
CA LEU A 61 -69.91 56.56 36.67
C LEU A 61 -71.27 56.39 37.39
N LYS A 62 -71.85 55.18 37.36
CA LYS A 62 -73.11 54.85 38.05
C LYS A 62 -72.95 54.63 39.56
N GLU A 63 -71.72 54.55 40.07
CA GLU A 63 -71.43 54.36 41.50
C GLU A 63 -72.02 55.47 42.38
N HIS A 64 -72.04 56.72 41.91
CA HIS A 64 -72.64 57.83 42.65
C HIS A 64 -74.15 57.62 42.89
N THR A 65 -74.88 57.15 41.87
CA THR A 65 -76.32 56.86 41.96
C THR A 65 -76.61 55.73 42.96
N VAL A 66 -75.74 54.73 43.03
CA VAL A 66 -75.86 53.64 44.01
C VAL A 66 -75.58 54.14 45.43
N ARG A 67 -74.56 55.00 45.61
CA ARG A 67 -74.26 55.64 46.91
C ARG A 67 -75.44 56.48 47.41
N THR A 68 -76.10 57.24 46.53
CA THR A 68 -77.30 58.00 46.91
C THR A 68 -78.47 57.10 47.32
N LEU A 69 -78.66 55.96 46.67
CA LEU A 69 -79.70 54.99 47.04
C LEU A 69 -79.41 54.31 48.39
N ILE A 70 -78.13 54.01 48.68
CA ILE A 70 -77.70 53.49 50.00
C ILE A 70 -78.02 54.48 51.13
N GLU A 71 -77.74 55.77 50.93
CA GLU A 71 -78.05 56.82 51.91
C GLU A 71 -79.57 56.96 52.14
N GLN A 72 -80.37 56.79 51.08
CA GLN A 72 -81.83 56.85 51.12
C GLN A 72 -82.49 55.62 51.76
N ALA A 73 -81.86 54.44 51.69
CA ALA A 73 -82.34 53.22 52.34
C ALA A 73 -82.52 53.39 53.86
N ASN A 74 -81.60 54.12 54.51
CA ASN A 74 -81.62 54.40 55.95
C ASN A 74 -82.80 55.29 56.39
N GLN A 75 -83.48 55.96 55.46
CA GLN A 75 -84.55 56.92 55.73
C GLN A 75 -85.93 56.48 55.18
N SER A 76 -86.01 55.27 54.61
CA SER A 76 -87.16 54.75 53.86
C SER A 76 -87.99 53.71 54.64
N SER A 77 -89.13 53.27 54.08
CA SER A 77 -89.94 52.19 54.69
C SER A 77 -89.20 50.84 54.63
N PRO A 78 -89.52 49.87 55.53
CA PRO A 78 -88.85 48.57 55.55
C PRO A 78 -88.96 47.81 54.22
N GLU A 79 -90.07 47.96 53.48
CA GLU A 79 -90.26 47.34 52.17
C GLU A 79 -89.36 47.96 51.08
N LEU A 80 -89.17 49.28 51.10
CA LEU A 80 -88.27 49.98 50.18
C LEU A 80 -86.81 49.71 50.51
N ALA A 81 -86.45 49.65 51.80
CA ALA A 81 -85.12 49.28 52.24
C ALA A 81 -84.74 47.88 51.71
N GLN A 82 -85.65 46.90 51.78
CA GLN A 82 -85.42 45.56 51.24
C GLN A 82 -85.23 45.52 49.71
N GLN A 83 -85.96 46.36 48.96
CA GLN A 83 -85.79 46.48 47.50
C GLN A 83 -84.44 47.13 47.15
N ILE A 84 -84.05 48.18 47.88
CA ILE A 84 -82.76 48.85 47.71
C ILE A 84 -81.62 47.87 48.03
N ASP A 85 -81.71 47.09 49.11
CA ASP A 85 -80.72 46.07 49.48
C ASP A 85 -80.57 44.99 48.39
N THR A 86 -81.68 44.58 47.77
CA THR A 86 -81.66 43.61 46.67
C THR A 86 -80.92 44.16 45.45
N ILE A 87 -81.19 45.41 45.08
CA ILE A 87 -80.51 46.06 43.94
C ILE A 87 -79.03 46.33 44.25
N ILE A 88 -78.70 46.74 45.47
CA ILE A 88 -77.30 46.89 45.91
C ILE A 88 -76.56 45.55 45.82
N SER A 89 -77.21 44.45 46.21
CA SER A 89 -76.66 43.10 46.05
C SER A 89 -76.41 42.78 44.57
N ASN A 90 -77.39 43.02 43.69
CA ASN A 90 -77.26 42.80 42.24
C ASN A 90 -76.15 43.66 41.63
N TRP A 91 -76.08 44.95 41.99
CA TRP A 91 -75.00 45.86 41.61
C TRP A 91 -73.63 45.34 42.05
N SER A 92 -73.51 44.90 43.31
CA SER A 92 -72.25 44.38 43.85
C SER A 92 -71.80 43.10 43.14
N ASN A 93 -72.75 42.26 42.71
CA ASN A 93 -72.49 41.06 41.94
C ASN A 93 -72.05 41.40 40.51
N LEU A 94 -72.70 42.37 39.87
CA LEU A 94 -72.32 42.89 38.56
C LEU A 94 -70.90 43.48 38.60
N LEU A 95 -70.59 44.31 39.59
CA LEU A 95 -69.26 44.89 39.79
C LEU A 95 -68.19 43.82 39.93
N LYS A 96 -68.40 42.82 40.81
CA LYS A 96 -67.49 41.69 40.96
C LYS A 96 -67.31 40.90 39.66
N ARG A 97 -68.40 40.67 38.90
CA ARG A 97 -68.33 39.96 37.62
C ARG A 97 -67.49 40.72 36.61
N VAL A 98 -67.72 42.03 36.45
CA VAL A 98 -66.95 42.87 35.53
C VAL A 98 -65.49 42.96 35.96
N ASP A 99 -65.20 43.19 37.24
CA ASP A 99 -63.82 43.23 37.75
C ASP A 99 -63.08 41.92 37.51
N ASN A 100 -63.70 40.78 37.80
CA ASN A 100 -63.12 39.46 37.52
C ASN A 100 -62.84 39.25 36.03
N LYS A 101 -63.73 39.73 35.15
CA LYS A 101 -63.54 39.65 33.69
C LYS A 101 -62.42 40.58 33.20
N VAL A 102 -62.33 41.80 33.71
CA VAL A 102 -61.22 42.71 33.42
C VAL A 102 -59.89 42.08 33.83
N ILE A 103 -59.80 41.52 35.04
CA ILE A 103 -58.59 40.83 35.52
C ILE A 103 -58.26 39.64 34.60
N PHE A 104 -59.24 38.78 34.31
CA PHE A 104 -59.08 37.61 33.45
C PHE A 104 -58.56 37.98 32.05
N TYR A 105 -59.20 38.93 31.37
CA TYR A 105 -58.79 39.35 30.02
C TYR A 105 -57.49 40.14 30.01
N THR A 106 -57.16 40.87 31.09
CA THR A 106 -55.87 41.54 31.24
C THR A 106 -54.74 40.51 31.36
N ASP A 107 -54.92 39.50 32.19
CA ASP A 107 -53.93 38.42 32.37
C ASP A 107 -53.80 37.58 31.11
N LEU A 108 -54.91 37.28 30.44
CA LEU A 108 -54.91 36.57 29.16
C LEU A 108 -54.19 37.36 28.06
N TYR A 109 -54.43 38.67 27.98
CA TYR A 109 -53.75 39.54 27.02
C TYR A 109 -52.25 39.59 27.26
N LYS A 110 -51.82 39.73 28.52
CA LYS A 110 -50.39 39.70 28.90
C LYS A 110 -49.74 38.36 28.55
N LEU A 111 -50.40 37.24 28.84
CA LEU A 111 -49.91 35.90 28.49
C LEU A 111 -49.75 35.72 26.99
N HIS A 112 -50.72 36.23 26.22
CA HIS A 112 -50.69 36.17 24.77
C HIS A 112 -49.52 36.96 24.19
N GLU A 113 -49.31 38.19 24.65
CA GLU A 113 -48.17 39.02 24.19
C GLU A 113 -46.83 38.41 24.60
N GLU A 114 -46.71 37.91 25.84
CA GLU A 114 -45.51 37.21 26.31
C GLU A 114 -45.21 35.98 25.43
N LEU A 115 -46.21 35.17 25.12
CA LEU A 115 -46.05 34.01 24.24
C LEU A 115 -45.59 34.40 22.84
N LYS A 116 -46.18 35.45 22.27
CA LYS A 116 -45.85 35.94 20.93
C LYS A 116 -44.41 36.43 20.86
N ASP A 117 -43.96 37.20 21.85
CA ASP A 117 -42.59 37.70 21.94
C ASP A 117 -41.60 36.53 22.12
N LEU A 118 -41.91 35.57 23.00
CA LEU A 118 -41.10 34.36 23.18
C LEU A 118 -40.99 33.56 21.88
N LEU A 119 -42.10 33.27 21.21
CA LEU A 119 -42.11 32.55 19.95
C LEU A 119 -41.30 33.28 18.87
N TYR A 120 -41.36 34.61 18.82
CA TYR A 120 -40.58 35.41 17.88
C TYR A 120 -39.07 35.26 18.13
N HIS A 121 -38.63 35.47 19.37
CA HIS A 121 -37.21 35.37 19.73
C HIS A 121 -36.64 33.96 19.56
N GLU A 122 -37.38 32.94 19.99
CA GLU A 122 -36.96 31.54 19.86
C GLU A 122 -36.90 31.11 18.39
N ASN A 123 -37.82 31.57 17.54
CA ASN A 123 -37.75 31.26 16.10
C ASN A 123 -36.56 31.92 15.40
N ILE A 124 -36.17 33.15 15.77
CA ILE A 124 -34.95 33.79 15.24
C ILE A 124 -33.70 32.96 15.61
N TRP A 125 -33.66 32.46 16.84
CA TRP A 125 -32.58 31.59 17.26
C TRP A 125 -32.56 30.28 16.47
N LEU A 126 -33.73 29.65 16.28
CA LEU A 126 -33.86 28.45 15.44
C LEU A 126 -33.47 28.70 13.98
N ASP A 127 -33.79 29.86 13.40
CA ASP A 127 -33.34 30.25 12.05
C ASP A 127 -31.81 30.30 11.98
N THR A 128 -31.18 30.87 13.00
CA THR A 128 -29.72 30.97 13.09
C THR A 128 -29.08 29.59 13.27
N LEU A 129 -29.66 28.73 14.11
CA LEU A 129 -29.24 27.34 14.28
C LEU A 129 -29.34 26.56 12.97
N GLN A 130 -30.48 26.66 12.29
CA GLN A 130 -30.72 26.00 11.01
C GLN A 130 -29.66 26.44 9.98
N ASN A 131 -29.39 27.74 9.85
CA ASN A 131 -28.35 28.23 8.97
C ASN A 131 -26.97 27.65 9.35
N ARG A 132 -26.64 27.53 10.63
CA ARG A 132 -25.37 26.91 11.07
C ARG A 132 -25.29 25.40 10.86
N ILE A 133 -26.42 24.69 10.75
CA ILE A 133 -26.41 23.24 10.47
C ILE A 133 -26.27 22.99 8.97
N TYR A 134 -27.01 23.76 8.16
CA TYR A 134 -27.20 23.45 6.74
C TYR A 134 -26.28 24.25 5.80
N THR A 135 -25.87 25.47 6.16
CA THR A 135 -25.04 26.32 5.27
C THR A 135 -23.55 25.98 5.35
N THR A 136 -23.09 25.45 6.49
CA THR A 136 -21.71 24.97 6.68
C THR A 136 -21.51 23.51 6.22
N GLY A 137 -22.56 22.88 5.68
CA GLY A 137 -22.65 21.44 5.44
C GLY A 137 -21.65 20.81 4.47
N ASN A 138 -20.79 21.58 3.79
CA ASN A 138 -19.87 21.05 2.77
C ASN A 138 -18.44 21.61 2.82
N THR A 139 -18.07 22.39 3.82
CA THR A 139 -16.85 23.21 3.77
C THR A 139 -15.67 22.73 4.59
N ASN A 140 -15.80 21.74 5.49
CA ASN A 140 -14.63 21.33 6.27
C ASN A 140 -13.66 20.57 5.37
N VAL A 141 -12.57 21.24 5.02
CA VAL A 141 -11.53 20.74 4.15
C VAL A 141 -10.51 19.95 5.00
N ASP A 142 -10.30 20.34 6.25
CA ASP A 142 -9.35 19.67 7.15
C ASP A 142 -9.79 19.62 8.62
N LEU A 143 -8.87 19.15 9.47
CA LEU A 143 -9.04 18.99 10.91
C LEU A 143 -9.32 20.32 11.60
N GLU A 144 -8.70 21.41 11.16
CA GLU A 144 -8.84 22.74 11.77
C GLU A 144 -10.22 23.31 11.45
N ASP A 145 -10.64 23.25 10.18
CA ASP A 145 -11.99 23.66 9.79
C ASP A 145 -13.08 22.88 10.55
N ALA A 146 -12.90 21.55 10.67
CA ALA A 146 -13.86 20.70 11.37
C ALA A 146 -13.93 20.98 12.88
N SER A 147 -12.79 21.25 13.50
CA SER A 147 -12.72 21.62 14.91
C SER A 147 -13.32 23.00 15.17
N GLU A 148 -13.07 23.98 14.29
CA GLU A 148 -13.64 25.33 14.40
C GLU A 148 -15.16 25.33 14.20
N GLU A 149 -15.67 24.55 13.24
CA GLU A 149 -17.11 24.39 13.05
C GLU A 149 -17.77 23.79 14.31
N LEU A 150 -17.18 22.72 14.87
CA LEU A 150 -17.68 22.08 16.08
C LEU A 150 -17.67 23.06 17.27
N ASP A 151 -16.54 23.73 17.51
CA ASP A 151 -16.39 24.72 18.58
C ASP A 151 -17.42 25.86 18.44
N SER A 152 -17.58 26.41 17.24
CA SER A 152 -18.52 27.49 16.95
C SER A 152 -19.97 27.08 17.24
N LEU A 153 -20.33 25.86 16.85
CA LEU A 153 -21.66 25.30 17.01
C LEU A 153 -21.95 24.91 18.47
N GLU A 154 -20.99 24.31 19.18
CA GLU A 154 -21.11 24.02 20.62
C GLU A 154 -21.18 25.29 21.46
N ARG A 155 -20.37 26.32 21.15
CA ARG A 155 -20.45 27.62 21.82
C ARG A 155 -21.82 28.28 21.60
N PHE A 156 -22.35 28.20 20.39
CA PHE A 156 -23.67 28.72 20.06
C PHE A 156 -24.79 28.00 20.82
N LEU A 157 -24.73 26.67 20.91
CA LEU A 157 -25.69 25.89 21.71
C LEU A 157 -25.57 26.20 23.21
N LYS A 158 -24.35 26.29 23.75
CA LYS A 158 -24.14 26.63 25.18
C LYS A 158 -24.63 28.04 25.53
N ALA A 159 -24.62 28.97 24.59
CA ALA A 159 -25.11 30.33 24.80
C ALA A 159 -26.63 30.41 24.91
N HIS A 160 -27.37 29.38 24.46
CA HIS A 160 -28.83 29.35 24.49
C HIS A 160 -29.35 28.34 25.51
N SER A 161 -30.25 28.79 26.39
CA SER A 161 -30.85 27.92 27.41
C SER A 161 -32.17 27.31 26.92
N LYS A 162 -32.60 26.20 27.53
CA LYS A 162 -33.91 25.60 27.26
C LYS A 162 -35.08 26.38 27.92
N ALA A 163 -34.79 27.45 28.65
CA ALA A 163 -35.80 28.17 29.44
C ALA A 163 -36.91 28.76 28.57
N GLY A 164 -36.60 29.31 27.38
CA GLY A 164 -37.61 29.87 26.49
C GLY A 164 -38.54 28.79 25.92
N TYR A 165 -38.00 27.64 25.51
CA TYR A 165 -38.79 26.46 25.15
C TYR A 165 -39.72 26.04 26.29
N GLU A 166 -39.22 25.87 27.51
CA GLU A 166 -40.02 25.48 28.67
C GLU A 166 -41.12 26.50 28.98
N LYS A 167 -40.80 27.81 28.85
CA LYS A 167 -41.75 28.88 29.10
C LYS A 167 -42.90 28.92 28.09
N VAL A 168 -42.63 28.64 26.82
CA VAL A 168 -43.67 28.53 25.78
C VAL A 168 -44.71 27.46 26.15
N PHE A 169 -44.28 26.29 26.65
CA PHE A 169 -45.21 25.25 27.08
C PHE A 169 -45.89 25.55 28.41
N GLU A 170 -45.21 26.22 29.36
CA GLU A 170 -45.86 26.72 30.58
C GLU A 170 -47.02 27.66 30.25
N ILE A 171 -46.83 28.60 29.31
CA ILE A 171 -47.90 29.50 28.87
C ILE A 171 -48.99 28.72 28.12
N SER A 172 -48.62 27.76 27.26
CA SER A 172 -49.57 26.87 26.59
C SER A 172 -50.48 26.14 27.58
N ASP A 173 -49.91 25.55 28.64
CA ASP A 173 -50.65 24.84 29.69
C ASP A 173 -51.56 25.80 30.47
N ARG A 174 -51.09 27.02 30.77
CA ARG A 174 -51.91 28.06 31.40
C ARG A 174 -53.10 28.46 30.54
N LEU A 175 -52.92 28.64 29.22
CA LEU A 175 -54.01 28.93 28.29
C LEU A 175 -55.04 27.80 28.27
N GLN A 176 -54.59 26.55 28.31
CA GLN A 176 -55.46 25.38 28.39
C GLN A 176 -56.25 25.32 29.72
N ILE A 177 -55.62 25.64 30.85
CA ILE A 177 -56.28 25.74 32.18
C ILE A 177 -57.34 26.85 32.17
N MET A 178 -57.03 27.98 31.53
CA MET A 178 -57.97 29.10 31.33
C MET A 178 -59.10 28.75 30.33
N LYS A 179 -59.08 27.55 29.73
CA LYS A 179 -60.02 27.06 28.71
C LYS A 179 -60.08 27.96 27.48
N VAL A 180 -58.97 28.61 27.15
CA VAL A 180 -58.81 29.43 25.95
C VAL A 180 -58.17 28.56 24.87
N SER A 181 -58.84 28.42 23.73
CA SER A 181 -58.36 27.61 22.62
C SER A 181 -58.38 28.40 21.33
N ILE A 182 -57.26 29.06 21.03
CA ILE A 182 -57.06 29.81 19.79
C ILE A 182 -56.31 28.91 18.80
N PRO A 183 -56.97 28.37 17.76
CA PRO A 183 -56.35 27.37 16.87
C PRO A 183 -55.07 27.86 16.19
N ALA A 184 -55.00 29.14 15.83
CA ALA A 184 -53.82 29.73 15.21
C ALA A 184 -52.58 29.69 16.12
N ILE A 185 -52.76 30.01 17.41
CA ILE A 185 -51.69 29.98 18.41
C ILE A 185 -51.25 28.53 18.68
N ASN A 186 -52.22 27.63 18.87
CA ASN A 186 -51.92 26.21 19.08
C ASN A 186 -51.14 25.63 17.90
N SER A 187 -51.47 26.06 16.67
CA SER A 187 -50.72 25.70 15.47
C SER A 187 -49.29 26.25 15.51
N GLN A 188 -49.08 27.52 15.88
CA GLN A 188 -47.75 28.12 16.00
C GLN A 188 -46.88 27.43 17.07
N ILE A 189 -47.44 27.15 18.25
CA ILE A 189 -46.75 26.41 19.33
C ILE A 189 -46.36 25.01 18.84
N ASN A 190 -47.26 24.31 18.15
CA ASN A 190 -46.96 22.99 17.62
C ASN A 190 -45.91 23.01 16.50
N GLN A 191 -45.95 24.00 15.60
CA GLN A 191 -44.92 24.20 14.58
C GLN A 191 -43.56 24.48 15.21
N PHE A 192 -43.52 25.35 16.22
CA PHE A 192 -42.32 25.63 17.00
C PHE A 192 -41.77 24.35 17.66
N ARG A 193 -42.64 23.55 18.30
CA ARG A 193 -42.27 22.26 18.91
C ARG A 193 -41.58 21.33 17.93
N ILE A 194 -42.25 21.06 16.80
CA ILE A 194 -41.75 20.14 15.77
C ILE A 194 -40.40 20.63 15.26
N ARG A 195 -40.29 21.93 14.98
CA ARG A 195 -39.06 22.54 14.46
C ARG A 195 -37.91 22.47 15.47
N TRP A 196 -38.19 22.76 16.74
CA TRP A 196 -37.22 22.66 17.83
C TRP A 196 -36.68 21.24 17.98
N GLU A 197 -37.57 20.25 18.02
CA GLU A 197 -37.21 18.83 18.14
C GLU A 197 -36.35 18.36 16.95
N GLN A 198 -36.76 18.71 15.73
CA GLN A 198 -36.01 18.38 14.51
C GLN A 198 -34.61 18.99 14.50
N LEU A 199 -34.50 20.32 14.73
CA LEU A 199 -33.21 21.00 14.70
C LEU A 199 -32.27 20.54 15.81
N HIS A 200 -32.80 20.14 16.97
CA HIS A 200 -31.98 19.53 18.02
C HIS A 200 -31.52 18.11 17.69
N GLU A 201 -32.33 17.32 16.99
CA GLU A 201 -31.88 16.02 16.49
C GLU A 201 -30.78 16.21 15.43
N ASP A 202 -30.98 17.13 14.49
CA ASP A 202 -30.04 17.44 13.41
C ASP A 202 -28.72 17.98 13.94
N VAL A 203 -28.76 18.90 14.91
CA VAL A 203 -27.54 19.45 15.50
C VAL A 203 -26.75 18.37 16.24
N THR A 204 -27.43 17.45 16.92
CA THR A 204 -26.81 16.32 17.61
C THR A 204 -26.13 15.38 16.61
N LYS A 205 -26.79 15.05 15.50
CA LYS A 205 -26.20 14.26 14.40
C LYS A 205 -25.00 14.95 13.77
N LYS A 206 -25.07 16.27 13.56
CA LYS A 206 -23.97 17.06 13.01
C LYS A 206 -22.77 17.10 13.95
N ILE A 207 -22.97 17.35 15.25
CA ILE A 207 -21.91 17.27 16.28
C ILE A 207 -21.25 15.90 16.29
N HIS A 208 -22.05 14.82 16.25
CA HIS A 208 -21.53 13.46 16.24
C HIS A 208 -20.68 13.19 14.98
N THR A 209 -21.15 13.65 13.83
CA THR A 209 -20.42 13.53 12.55
C THR A 209 -19.11 14.29 12.58
N LEU A 210 -19.10 15.53 13.09
CA LEU A 210 -17.89 16.34 13.23
C LEU A 210 -16.88 15.69 14.18
N ASN A 211 -17.32 15.21 15.34
CA ASN A 211 -16.46 14.49 16.28
C ASN A 211 -15.84 13.24 15.67
N SER A 212 -16.62 12.44 14.92
CA SER A 212 -16.11 11.28 14.20
C SER A 212 -15.04 11.68 13.16
N GLN A 213 -15.29 12.73 12.38
CA GLN A 213 -14.34 13.22 11.38
C GLN A 213 -13.04 13.72 12.04
N ILE A 214 -13.15 14.51 13.10
CA ILE A 214 -12.00 15.00 13.88
C ILE A 214 -11.17 13.83 14.41
N SER A 215 -11.83 12.82 14.99
CA SER A 215 -11.17 11.60 15.47
C SER A 215 -10.42 10.88 14.34
N ASP A 216 -11.05 10.70 13.18
CA ASP A 216 -10.42 10.04 12.01
C ASP A 216 -9.19 10.83 11.50
N TYR A 217 -9.27 12.16 11.48
CA TYR A 217 -8.14 13.02 11.08
C TYR A 217 -7.00 12.95 12.09
N GLN A 218 -7.30 12.96 13.39
CA GLN A 218 -6.30 12.82 14.45
C GLN A 218 -5.60 11.47 14.42
N GLN A 219 -6.36 10.38 14.25
CA GLN A 219 -5.81 9.04 14.11
C GLN A 219 -4.88 8.92 12.90
N LEU A 220 -5.30 9.46 11.74
CA LEU A 220 -4.48 9.50 10.53
C LEU A 220 -3.17 10.27 10.77
N ARG A 221 -3.26 11.45 11.39
CA ARG A 221 -2.07 12.27 11.72
C ARG A 221 -1.12 11.54 12.67
N HIS A 222 -1.65 10.84 13.67
CA HIS A 222 -0.85 10.04 14.60
C HIS A 222 -0.13 8.89 13.87
N GLN A 223 -0.83 8.15 13.01
CA GLN A 223 -0.23 7.06 12.23
C GLN A 223 0.84 7.54 11.26
N ILE A 224 0.63 8.70 10.60
CA ILE A 224 1.65 9.35 9.76
C ILE A 224 2.89 9.70 10.58
N THR A 225 2.70 10.29 11.77
CA THR A 225 3.82 10.66 12.66
C THR A 225 4.59 9.42 13.13
N ALA A 226 3.89 8.39 13.58
CA ALA A 226 4.50 7.12 13.99
C ALA A 226 5.27 6.46 12.83
N MET A 227 4.77 6.55 11.60
CA MET A 227 5.49 6.07 10.42
C MET A 227 6.78 6.86 10.18
N PHE A 228 6.78 8.19 10.31
CA PHE A 228 8.01 8.99 10.20
C PHE A 228 9.05 8.64 11.27
N GLU A 229 8.62 8.48 12.52
CA GLU A 229 9.50 8.08 13.62
C GLU A 229 10.09 6.69 13.36
N TRP A 230 9.26 5.72 12.95
CA TRP A 230 9.71 4.39 12.57
C TRP A 230 10.68 4.42 11.40
N MET A 231 10.41 5.21 10.36
CA MET A 231 11.30 5.32 9.20
C MET A 231 12.66 5.89 9.59
N ASN A 232 12.70 6.94 10.43
CA ASN A 232 13.95 7.52 10.91
C ASN A 232 14.76 6.54 11.77
N HIS A 233 14.07 5.82 12.65
CA HIS A 233 14.70 4.80 13.50
C HIS A 233 15.28 3.66 12.66
N THR A 234 14.47 3.14 11.74
CA THR A 234 14.86 2.04 10.84
C THR A 234 15.99 2.47 9.90
N ASP A 235 15.99 3.71 9.40
CA ASP A 235 17.08 4.23 8.58
C ASP A 235 18.40 4.25 9.35
N SER A 236 18.38 4.68 10.62
CA SER A 236 19.55 4.67 11.49
C SER A 236 20.07 3.24 11.74
N ILE A 237 19.17 2.30 12.01
CA ILE A 237 19.52 0.88 12.18
C ILE A 237 20.16 0.33 10.90
N LEU A 238 19.49 0.47 9.76
CA LEU A 238 19.97 -0.09 8.48
C LEU A 238 21.31 0.54 8.07
N ASN A 239 21.49 1.84 8.26
CA ASN A 239 22.77 2.51 7.99
C ASN A 239 23.90 1.97 8.89
N SER A 240 23.63 1.72 10.18
CA SER A 240 24.63 1.13 11.08
C SER A 240 24.99 -0.29 10.66
N ARG A 241 23.98 -1.12 10.39
CA ARG A 241 24.17 -2.52 10.01
C ARG A 241 24.96 -2.65 8.71
N LEU A 242 24.58 -1.88 7.68
CA LEU A 242 25.28 -1.86 6.41
C LEU A 242 26.72 -1.33 6.52
N LYS A 243 26.98 -0.40 7.45
CA LYS A 243 28.34 0.10 7.70
C LYS A 243 29.23 -0.93 8.40
N ASP A 244 28.64 -1.76 9.24
CA ASP A 244 29.33 -2.81 10.01
C ASP A 244 29.37 -4.16 9.28
N ASP A 245 28.98 -4.21 8.00
CA ASP A 245 28.84 -5.42 7.17
C ASP A 245 27.96 -6.51 7.81
N VAL A 246 26.91 -6.11 8.53
CA VAL A 246 25.90 -7.00 9.13
C VAL A 246 24.65 -7.03 8.25
N TYR A 247 24.24 -8.23 7.83
CA TYR A 247 23.14 -8.46 6.89
C TYR A 247 22.02 -9.30 7.51
N ALA A 248 20.92 -9.47 6.77
CA ALA A 248 19.76 -10.24 7.24
C ALA A 248 20.08 -11.70 7.61
N SER A 249 21.13 -12.28 7.03
CA SER A 249 21.62 -13.62 7.42
C SER A 249 22.21 -13.66 8.82
N ASP A 250 22.79 -12.56 9.29
CA ASP A 250 23.47 -12.45 10.58
C ASP A 250 22.48 -12.14 11.71
N VAL A 251 21.37 -11.45 11.38
CA VAL A 251 20.30 -11.08 12.31
C VAL A 251 18.89 -11.42 11.77
N PRO A 252 18.53 -12.72 11.62
CA PRO A 252 17.28 -13.12 10.98
C PRO A 252 16.03 -12.61 11.69
N SER A 253 16.01 -12.60 13.03
CA SER A 253 14.86 -12.11 13.80
C SER A 253 14.59 -10.62 13.58
N GLU A 254 15.63 -9.82 13.35
CA GLU A 254 15.50 -8.38 13.05
C GLU A 254 14.96 -8.20 11.63
N ALA A 255 15.47 -8.97 10.67
CA ALA A 255 15.01 -8.96 9.29
C ALA A 255 13.52 -9.36 9.16
N ASP A 256 13.09 -10.40 9.88
CA ASP A 256 11.70 -10.86 9.89
C ASP A 256 10.77 -9.80 10.47
N LYS A 257 11.16 -9.20 11.61
CA LYS A 257 10.40 -8.10 12.23
C LYS A 257 10.25 -6.92 11.28
N LEU A 258 11.35 -6.45 10.69
CA LEU A 258 11.32 -5.36 9.72
C LEU A 258 10.44 -5.71 8.52
N SER A 259 10.50 -6.95 8.01
CA SER A 259 9.67 -7.37 6.88
C SER A 259 8.17 -7.26 7.17
N VAL A 260 7.75 -7.61 8.39
CA VAL A 260 6.35 -7.45 8.84
C VAL A 260 5.97 -5.98 8.93
N GLU A 261 6.83 -5.15 9.53
CA GLU A 261 6.60 -3.70 9.68
C GLU A 261 6.52 -3.00 8.31
N PHE A 262 7.44 -3.29 7.37
CA PHE A 262 7.36 -2.80 5.99
C PHE A 262 6.03 -3.17 5.33
N THR A 263 5.59 -4.43 5.47
CA THR A 263 4.30 -4.89 4.91
C THR A 263 3.13 -4.12 5.53
N GLN A 264 3.16 -3.88 6.84
CA GLN A 264 2.13 -3.12 7.54
C GLN A 264 2.06 -1.67 7.04
N TYR A 265 3.20 -0.99 6.92
CA TYR A 265 3.24 0.37 6.40
C TYR A 265 2.90 0.47 4.91
N GLU A 266 3.14 -0.57 4.09
CA GLU A 266 2.63 -0.63 2.72
C GLU A 266 1.10 -0.67 2.66
N THR A 267 0.47 -1.46 3.54
CA THR A 267 -1.00 -1.47 3.61
C THR A 267 -1.54 -0.12 4.06
N PHE A 268 -0.88 0.54 5.02
CA PHE A 268 -1.24 1.87 5.47
C PHE A 268 -1.11 2.93 4.36
N LEU A 269 -0.02 2.90 3.58
CA LEU A 269 0.15 3.78 2.42
C LEU A 269 -0.99 3.61 1.40
N ARG A 270 -1.45 2.39 1.15
CA ARG A 270 -2.63 2.15 0.29
C ARG A 270 -3.90 2.77 0.88
N THR A 271 -4.11 2.65 2.20
CA THR A 271 -5.26 3.29 2.87
C THR A 271 -5.23 4.82 2.73
N ILE A 272 -4.04 5.45 2.78
CA ILE A 272 -3.90 6.88 2.52
C ILE A 272 -4.26 7.20 1.06
N GLU A 273 -3.76 6.41 0.11
CA GLU A 273 -4.02 6.57 -1.32
C GLU A 273 -5.51 6.45 -1.64
N ASP A 274 -6.20 5.47 -1.05
CA ASP A 274 -7.66 5.29 -1.15
C ASP A 274 -8.42 6.49 -0.56
N LYS A 275 -7.96 7.04 0.59
CA LYS A 275 -8.57 8.22 1.22
C LYS A 275 -8.35 9.49 0.39
N ILE A 276 -7.20 9.66 -0.25
CA ILE A 276 -6.97 10.74 -1.23
C ILE A 276 -7.94 10.61 -2.41
N HIS A 277 -8.11 9.39 -2.93
CA HIS A 277 -9.02 9.13 -4.03
C HIS A 277 -10.48 9.42 -3.66
N SER A 278 -10.93 8.97 -2.48
CA SER A 278 -12.29 9.22 -2.00
C SER A 278 -12.56 10.72 -1.82
N LEU A 279 -11.60 11.48 -1.27
CA LEU A 279 -11.73 12.93 -1.13
C LEU A 279 -11.88 13.64 -2.48
N ARG A 280 -11.20 13.16 -3.52
CA ARG A 280 -11.36 13.70 -4.89
C ARG A 280 -12.75 13.41 -5.46
N ILE A 281 -13.28 12.20 -5.26
CA ILE A 281 -14.63 11.83 -5.72
C ILE A 281 -15.70 12.69 -5.04
N ILE A 282 -15.53 12.96 -3.74
CA ILE A 282 -16.47 13.77 -2.94
C ILE A 282 -16.34 15.29 -3.27
N GLY A 283 -15.38 15.69 -4.12
CA GLY A 283 -15.17 17.08 -4.53
C GLY A 283 -14.34 17.92 -3.55
N LYS A 284 -13.78 17.29 -2.49
CA LYS A 284 -12.89 17.96 -1.52
C LYS A 284 -11.45 18.03 -2.05
N HIS A 285 -11.25 18.75 -3.15
CA HIS A 285 -9.97 18.77 -3.87
C HIS A 285 -8.81 19.36 -3.07
N ASP A 286 -9.03 20.41 -2.28
CA ASP A 286 -7.95 21.03 -1.50
C ASP A 286 -7.48 20.13 -0.34
N ALA A 287 -8.42 19.43 0.30
CA ALA A 287 -8.13 18.41 1.31
C ALA A 287 -7.28 17.29 0.72
N ALA A 288 -7.70 16.79 -0.46
CA ALA A 288 -6.98 15.76 -1.18
C ALA A 288 -5.57 16.22 -1.56
N LYS A 289 -5.40 17.44 -2.07
CA LYS A 289 -4.07 18.00 -2.42
C LYS A 289 -3.14 18.10 -1.22
N ARG A 290 -3.63 18.60 -0.07
CA ARG A 290 -2.82 18.70 1.16
C ARG A 290 -2.35 17.31 1.63
N LEU A 291 -3.26 16.34 1.68
CA LEU A 291 -2.93 14.97 2.06
C LEU A 291 -1.98 14.30 1.05
N GLU A 292 -2.17 14.56 -0.24
CA GLU A 292 -1.32 14.05 -1.31
C GLU A 292 0.11 14.58 -1.25
N GLN A 293 0.32 15.86 -0.90
CA GLN A 293 1.66 16.40 -0.69
C GLN A 293 2.41 15.67 0.43
N GLN A 294 1.73 15.41 1.57
CA GLN A 294 2.31 14.62 2.66
C GLN A 294 2.58 13.18 2.22
N PHE A 295 1.64 12.58 1.50
CA PHE A 295 1.76 11.22 0.98
C PHE A 295 2.93 11.04 0.02
N ILE A 296 3.18 11.98 -0.90
CA ILE A 296 4.31 11.92 -1.83
C ILE A 296 5.64 11.93 -1.05
N SER A 297 5.78 12.81 -0.06
CA SER A 297 6.98 12.84 0.78
C SER A 297 7.17 11.52 1.55
N LEU A 298 6.10 11.01 2.15
CA LEU A 298 6.09 9.76 2.91
C LEU A 298 6.46 8.56 2.01
N LYS A 299 5.85 8.46 0.83
CA LYS A 299 6.08 7.40 -0.16
C LYS A 299 7.51 7.43 -0.70
N ASN A 300 8.06 8.61 -0.94
CA ASN A 300 9.44 8.76 -1.39
C ASN A 300 10.44 8.30 -0.32
N GLN A 301 10.30 8.74 0.93
CA GLN A 301 11.16 8.30 2.03
C GLN A 301 11.03 6.79 2.28
N PHE A 302 9.80 6.28 2.29
CA PHE A 302 9.55 4.85 2.45
C PHE A 302 10.19 4.02 1.33
N THR A 303 10.13 4.48 0.08
CA THR A 303 10.77 3.81 -1.06
C THR A 303 12.29 3.79 -0.90
N GLN A 304 12.91 4.90 -0.49
CA GLN A 304 14.36 4.96 -0.22
C GLN A 304 14.76 3.99 0.89
N LEU A 305 13.99 3.96 1.98
CA LEU A 305 14.24 3.06 3.10
C LEU A 305 14.04 1.59 2.71
N LYS A 306 13.02 1.28 1.92
CA LYS A 306 12.78 -0.06 1.38
C LYS A 306 13.92 -0.52 0.48
N ASN A 307 14.52 0.38 -0.30
CA ASN A 307 15.71 0.06 -1.10
C ASN A 307 16.93 -0.27 -0.21
N LYS A 308 17.14 0.46 0.88
CA LYS A 308 18.17 0.10 1.87
C LYS A 308 17.88 -1.24 2.54
N PHE A 309 16.63 -1.52 2.87
CA PHE A 309 16.23 -2.81 3.44
C PHE A 309 16.51 -3.97 2.49
N ARG A 310 16.29 -3.80 1.18
CA ARG A 310 16.69 -4.77 0.16
C ARG A 310 18.20 -5.01 0.15
N GLN A 311 19.01 -3.96 0.24
CA GLN A 311 20.48 -4.09 0.33
C GLN A 311 20.90 -4.89 1.57
N PHE A 312 20.26 -4.61 2.71
CA PHE A 312 20.48 -5.35 3.97
C PHE A 312 20.06 -6.83 3.85
N GLN A 313 19.04 -7.14 3.05
CA GLN A 313 18.59 -8.51 2.78
C GLN A 313 19.51 -9.28 1.82
N LYS A 314 20.35 -8.61 1.05
CA LYS A 314 21.29 -9.25 0.13
C LYS A 314 22.36 -10.00 0.93
N PRO A 315 22.64 -11.28 0.63
CA PRO A 315 23.70 -12.02 1.30
C PRO A 315 25.06 -11.34 1.10
N SER A 316 25.78 -11.14 2.21
CA SER A 316 27.09 -10.47 2.27
C SER A 316 28.15 -11.13 1.39
N ASP A 317 28.04 -12.44 1.20
CA ASP A 317 29.03 -13.25 0.51
C ASP A 317 28.77 -13.39 -1.00
N PHE A 318 27.62 -12.95 -1.51
CA PHE A 318 27.27 -13.14 -2.91
C PHE A 318 28.23 -12.42 -3.87
N GLU A 319 28.40 -11.10 -3.70
CA GLU A 319 29.27 -10.30 -4.58
C GLU A 319 30.74 -10.74 -4.51
N PRO A 320 31.35 -10.91 -3.32
CA PRO A 320 32.72 -11.41 -3.23
C PRO A 320 32.91 -12.78 -3.86
N LYS A 321 31.97 -13.73 -3.63
CA LYS A 321 32.06 -15.08 -4.21
C LYS A 321 31.85 -15.08 -5.71
N TYR A 322 30.89 -14.31 -6.23
CA TYR A 322 30.68 -14.16 -7.67
C TYR A 322 31.93 -13.60 -8.36
N ALA A 323 32.51 -12.52 -7.83
CA ALA A 323 33.72 -11.92 -8.36
C ALA A 323 34.90 -12.92 -8.37
N LYS A 324 35.09 -13.65 -7.25
CA LYS A 324 36.12 -14.68 -7.15
C LYS A 324 35.93 -15.81 -8.16
N MET A 325 34.71 -16.35 -8.29
CA MET A 325 34.42 -17.42 -9.26
C MET A 325 34.64 -16.95 -10.69
N ARG A 326 34.19 -15.73 -11.02
CA ARG A 326 34.41 -15.13 -12.34
C ARG A 326 35.89 -14.95 -12.66
N GLN A 327 36.69 -14.50 -11.69
CA GLN A 327 38.14 -14.37 -11.86
C GLN A 327 38.80 -15.72 -12.13
N ILE A 328 38.48 -16.76 -11.35
CA ILE A 328 39.05 -18.11 -11.56
C ILE A 328 38.67 -18.65 -12.96
N LEU A 329 37.43 -18.45 -13.40
CA LEU A 329 37.02 -18.87 -14.74
C LEU A 329 37.73 -18.10 -15.85
N GLN A 330 37.96 -16.79 -15.66
CA GLN A 330 38.76 -15.99 -16.60
C GLN A 330 40.20 -16.49 -16.67
N ASP A 331 40.83 -16.85 -15.55
CA ASP A 331 42.18 -17.41 -15.53
C ASP A 331 42.23 -18.75 -16.28
N VAL A 332 41.23 -19.61 -16.10
CA VAL A 332 41.12 -20.87 -16.87
C VAL A 332 40.93 -20.58 -18.36
N GLU A 333 40.05 -19.65 -18.72
CA GLU A 333 39.79 -19.24 -20.11
C GLU A 333 41.06 -18.72 -20.79
N GLN A 334 41.84 -17.89 -20.10
CA GLN A 334 43.12 -17.39 -20.61
C GLN A 334 44.13 -18.53 -20.83
N ASN A 335 44.10 -19.60 -20.04
CA ASN A 335 45.05 -20.71 -20.18
C ASN A 335 44.60 -21.80 -21.17
N ILE A 336 43.40 -21.71 -21.76
CA ILE A 336 42.87 -22.74 -22.66
C ILE A 336 43.72 -22.96 -23.92
N TYR A 337 44.32 -21.91 -24.49
CA TYR A 337 45.11 -22.05 -25.72
C TYR A 337 46.36 -22.93 -25.53
N THR A 338 46.80 -23.13 -24.29
CA THR A 338 47.95 -23.98 -23.97
C THR A 338 47.67 -25.47 -24.14
N LEU A 339 46.38 -25.85 -24.23
CA LEU A 339 45.90 -27.22 -24.38
C LEU A 339 45.92 -27.72 -25.83
N GLU A 340 46.18 -26.85 -26.80
CA GLU A 340 46.26 -27.22 -28.21
C GLU A 340 47.47 -28.13 -28.46
N ILE A 341 47.25 -29.29 -29.10
CA ILE A 341 48.33 -30.21 -29.49
C ILE A 341 49.19 -29.54 -30.58
N ARG A 342 50.46 -29.26 -30.29
CA ARG A 342 51.37 -28.49 -31.16
C ARG A 342 52.67 -29.20 -31.51
N SER A 343 52.91 -30.39 -30.98
CA SER A 343 54.18 -31.09 -31.11
C SER A 343 53.97 -32.58 -31.40
N ASP A 344 54.91 -33.16 -32.15
CA ASP A 344 55.06 -34.60 -32.35
C ASP A 344 56.01 -35.25 -31.32
N ASP A 345 56.47 -34.48 -30.33
CA ASP A 345 57.26 -34.97 -29.20
C ASP A 345 56.33 -35.44 -28.06
N PRO A 346 56.36 -36.73 -27.68
CA PRO A 346 55.54 -37.25 -26.58
C PRO A 346 55.80 -36.55 -25.24
N ASP A 347 56.99 -36.04 -24.99
CA ASP A 347 57.34 -35.41 -23.71
C ASP A 347 56.76 -33.98 -23.64
N VAL A 348 56.66 -33.28 -24.77
CA VAL A 348 55.96 -31.99 -24.87
C VAL A 348 54.45 -32.17 -24.69
N VAL A 349 53.85 -33.16 -25.37
CA VAL A 349 52.41 -33.46 -25.23
C VAL A 349 52.07 -33.93 -23.81
N HIS A 350 52.96 -34.67 -23.15
CA HIS A 350 52.81 -35.06 -21.75
C HIS A 350 52.76 -33.82 -20.83
N ASN A 351 53.64 -32.83 -21.02
CA ASN A 351 53.58 -31.58 -20.27
C ASN A 351 52.25 -30.83 -20.51
N GLN A 352 51.75 -30.80 -21.75
CA GLN A 352 50.45 -30.20 -22.07
C GLN A 352 49.29 -30.95 -21.36
N LEU A 353 49.36 -32.27 -21.28
CA LEU A 353 48.40 -33.09 -20.52
C LEU A 353 48.44 -32.77 -19.03
N GLU A 354 49.62 -32.64 -18.44
CA GLU A 354 49.79 -32.23 -17.03
C GLU A 354 49.17 -30.85 -16.76
N HIS A 355 49.37 -29.89 -17.68
CA HIS A 355 48.70 -28.58 -17.60
C HIS A 355 47.17 -28.70 -17.74
N CYS A 356 46.68 -29.54 -18.64
CA CYS A 356 45.25 -29.83 -18.79
C CYS A 356 44.63 -30.40 -17.51
N LEU A 357 45.32 -31.34 -16.86
CA LEU A 357 44.88 -31.94 -15.60
C LEU A 357 44.81 -30.91 -14.46
N LYS A 358 45.75 -29.94 -14.42
CA LYS A 358 45.67 -28.83 -13.46
C LYS A 358 44.43 -27.97 -13.69
N LEU A 359 44.14 -27.57 -14.94
CA LEU A 359 42.92 -26.80 -15.25
C LEU A 359 41.65 -27.60 -14.95
N TYR A 360 41.65 -28.90 -15.26
CA TYR A 360 40.53 -29.79 -14.95
C TYR A 360 40.28 -29.87 -13.44
N LYS A 361 41.35 -29.99 -12.64
CA LYS A 361 41.27 -29.98 -11.18
C LYS A 361 40.70 -28.66 -10.66
N THR A 362 41.19 -27.52 -11.14
CA THR A 362 40.66 -26.20 -10.76
C THR A 362 39.16 -26.10 -11.01
N LEU A 363 38.68 -26.53 -12.18
CA LEU A 363 37.24 -26.53 -12.51
C LEU A 363 36.44 -27.48 -11.60
N SER A 364 37.00 -28.65 -11.27
CA SER A 364 36.37 -29.60 -10.34
C SER A 364 36.25 -29.03 -8.93
N ASP A 365 37.29 -28.37 -8.43
CA ASP A 365 37.37 -27.83 -7.07
C ASP A 365 36.39 -26.66 -6.85
N ILE A 366 36.12 -25.85 -7.89
CA ILE A 366 35.19 -24.72 -7.79
C ILE A 366 33.73 -25.06 -8.09
N LYS A 367 33.42 -26.30 -8.49
CA LYS A 367 32.07 -26.71 -8.94
C LYS A 367 30.98 -26.36 -7.93
N SER A 368 31.17 -26.76 -6.67
CA SER A 368 30.19 -26.53 -5.60
C SER A 368 30.00 -25.03 -5.30
N GLU A 369 31.07 -24.24 -5.41
CA GLU A 369 31.02 -22.79 -5.21
C GLU A 369 30.29 -22.08 -6.36
N VAL A 370 30.49 -22.50 -7.61
CA VAL A 370 29.72 -21.98 -8.77
C VAL A 370 28.24 -22.32 -8.62
N GLU A 371 27.90 -23.55 -8.24
CA GLU A 371 26.52 -23.96 -7.96
C GLU A 371 25.90 -23.18 -6.79
N TYR A 372 26.67 -22.89 -5.74
CA TYR A 372 26.25 -22.04 -4.63
C TYR A 372 25.94 -20.61 -5.08
N VAL A 373 26.86 -19.97 -5.80
CA VAL A 373 26.68 -18.59 -6.31
C VAL A 373 25.44 -18.50 -7.21
N ILE A 374 25.22 -19.48 -8.10
CA ILE A 374 24.02 -19.52 -8.94
C ILE A 374 22.76 -19.65 -8.09
N ARG A 375 22.75 -20.54 -7.09
CA ARG A 375 21.59 -20.76 -6.22
C ARG A 375 21.24 -19.51 -5.40
N ILE A 376 22.24 -18.87 -4.81
CA ILE A 376 22.05 -17.64 -4.04
C ILE A 376 21.59 -16.50 -4.96
N GLY A 377 22.20 -16.34 -6.13
CA GLY A 377 21.79 -15.34 -7.12
C GLY A 377 20.35 -15.52 -7.58
N ARG A 378 19.90 -16.77 -7.79
CA ARG A 378 18.48 -17.08 -8.05
C ARG A 378 17.59 -16.69 -6.88
N GLY A 379 17.99 -17.02 -5.64
CA GLY A 379 17.24 -16.66 -4.43
C GLY A 379 17.08 -15.16 -4.23
N ILE A 380 18.12 -14.36 -4.54
CA ILE A 380 18.09 -12.89 -4.48
C ILE A 380 17.00 -12.34 -5.44
N VAL A 381 16.92 -12.90 -6.65
CA VAL A 381 15.93 -12.51 -7.66
C VAL A 381 14.51 -12.94 -7.25
N GLU A 382 14.33 -14.20 -6.83
CA GLU A 382 13.04 -14.75 -6.43
C GLU A 382 12.41 -14.02 -5.23
N LYS A 383 13.25 -13.59 -4.27
CA LYS A 383 12.81 -12.86 -3.08
C LYS A 383 12.70 -11.34 -3.29
N GLY A 384 13.00 -10.84 -4.48
CA GLY A 384 12.94 -9.40 -4.78
C GLY A 384 13.91 -8.54 -3.97
N GLN A 385 15.09 -9.10 -3.65
CA GLN A 385 16.13 -8.47 -2.83
C GLN A 385 17.07 -7.54 -3.64
N THR A 386 16.79 -7.34 -4.93
CA THR A 386 17.54 -6.44 -5.82
C THR A 386 16.61 -5.79 -6.85
N ASP A 387 16.91 -4.54 -7.22
CA ASP A 387 16.24 -3.83 -8.33
C ASP A 387 16.81 -4.25 -9.70
N GLU A 388 18.02 -4.80 -9.70
CA GLU A 388 18.74 -5.25 -10.90
C GLU A 388 18.54 -6.76 -11.13
N ALA A 389 17.32 -7.24 -10.96
CA ALA A 389 16.98 -8.66 -11.05
C ALA A 389 17.39 -9.29 -12.40
N ASN A 390 17.25 -8.52 -13.48
CA ASN A 390 17.67 -8.92 -14.82
C ASN A 390 19.19 -9.02 -14.94
N ASP A 391 19.94 -8.12 -14.29
CA ASP A 391 21.39 -8.12 -14.36
C ASP A 391 21.97 -9.27 -13.53
N VAL A 392 21.49 -9.47 -12.31
CA VAL A 392 21.88 -10.64 -11.48
C VAL A 392 21.57 -11.95 -12.21
N THR A 393 20.40 -12.06 -12.85
CA THR A 393 20.04 -13.22 -13.68
C THR A 393 21.01 -13.42 -14.83
N ARG A 394 21.32 -12.35 -15.58
CA ARG A 394 22.27 -12.40 -16.68
C ARG A 394 23.66 -12.82 -16.21
N GLN A 395 24.13 -12.26 -15.11
CA GLN A 395 25.44 -12.55 -14.51
C GLN A 395 25.58 -14.03 -14.14
N ILE A 396 24.60 -14.61 -13.42
CA ILE A 396 24.65 -16.03 -13.04
C ILE A 396 24.52 -16.97 -14.25
N ASP A 397 23.74 -16.60 -15.27
CA ASP A 397 23.62 -17.39 -16.49
C ASP A 397 24.89 -17.33 -17.34
N GLN A 398 25.56 -16.19 -17.40
CA GLN A 398 26.88 -16.06 -18.02
C GLN A 398 27.92 -16.89 -17.27
N LEU A 399 27.96 -16.84 -15.94
CA LEU A 399 28.88 -17.65 -15.13
C LEU A 399 28.68 -19.15 -15.39
N LYS A 400 27.41 -19.59 -15.43
CA LYS A 400 27.03 -20.98 -15.74
C LYS A 400 27.46 -21.37 -17.16
N ALA A 401 27.22 -20.51 -18.14
CA ALA A 401 27.59 -20.76 -19.53
C ALA A 401 29.10 -20.88 -19.72
N ILE A 402 29.88 -19.98 -19.11
CA ILE A 402 31.34 -20.02 -19.14
C ILE A 402 31.84 -21.32 -18.49
N TYR A 403 31.40 -21.63 -17.25
CA TYR A 403 31.80 -22.85 -16.57
C TYR A 403 31.53 -24.12 -17.39
N ASN A 404 30.34 -24.24 -17.99
CA ASN A 404 29.98 -25.39 -18.82
C ASN A 404 30.83 -25.48 -20.09
N THR A 405 31.09 -24.34 -20.74
CA THR A 405 31.91 -24.27 -21.97
C THR A 405 33.36 -24.64 -21.68
N LEU A 406 33.95 -24.07 -20.63
CA LEU A 406 35.31 -24.39 -20.20
C LEU A 406 35.40 -25.86 -19.77
N GLY A 407 34.43 -26.37 -19.01
CA GLY A 407 34.37 -27.78 -18.60
C GLY A 407 34.32 -28.75 -19.77
N ALA A 408 33.48 -28.47 -20.78
CA ALA A 408 33.41 -29.27 -21.99
C ALA A 408 34.73 -29.24 -22.77
N LYS A 409 35.34 -28.05 -22.92
CA LYS A 409 36.59 -27.87 -23.66
C LYS A 409 37.77 -28.56 -22.98
N VAL A 410 37.97 -28.33 -21.68
CA VAL A 410 39.04 -28.98 -20.90
C VAL A 410 38.87 -30.50 -20.87
N SER A 411 37.65 -31.02 -20.73
CA SER A 411 37.38 -32.47 -20.79
C SER A 411 37.72 -33.08 -22.15
N THR A 412 37.34 -32.40 -23.23
CA THR A 412 37.66 -32.83 -24.60
C THR A 412 39.16 -32.82 -24.85
N SER A 413 39.84 -31.71 -24.54
CA SER A 413 41.29 -31.58 -24.70
C SER A 413 42.04 -32.60 -23.84
N ARG A 414 41.59 -32.90 -22.62
CA ARG A 414 42.19 -33.94 -21.78
C ARG A 414 42.19 -35.30 -22.48
N ASN A 415 41.04 -35.69 -23.03
CA ASN A 415 40.90 -36.98 -23.71
C ASN A 415 41.72 -37.03 -25.01
N GLN A 416 41.79 -35.94 -25.76
CA GLN A 416 42.63 -35.82 -26.96
C GLN A 416 44.12 -35.89 -26.61
N LEU A 417 44.60 -35.11 -25.64
CA LEU A 417 45.99 -35.11 -25.18
C LEU A 417 46.41 -36.50 -24.65
N ASP A 418 45.57 -37.15 -23.85
CA ASP A 418 45.80 -38.51 -23.34
C ASP A 418 45.80 -39.57 -24.46
N SER A 419 44.93 -39.42 -25.46
CA SER A 419 44.97 -40.26 -26.66
C SER A 419 46.28 -40.06 -27.44
N VAL A 420 46.61 -38.82 -27.79
CA VAL A 420 47.77 -38.49 -28.62
C VAL A 420 49.08 -38.87 -27.92
N GLU A 421 49.23 -38.60 -26.62
CA GLU A 421 50.42 -38.97 -25.85
C GLU A 421 50.68 -40.48 -25.92
N ARG A 422 49.65 -41.30 -25.69
CA ARG A 422 49.76 -42.76 -25.75
C ARG A 422 50.12 -43.25 -27.15
N HIS A 423 49.53 -42.67 -28.19
CA HIS A 423 49.82 -43.05 -29.57
C HIS A 423 51.22 -42.57 -30.01
N LEU A 424 51.68 -41.39 -29.59
CA LEU A 424 53.04 -40.90 -29.86
C LEU A 424 54.11 -41.77 -29.18
N ARG A 425 53.88 -42.22 -27.94
CA ARG A 425 54.80 -43.16 -27.27
C ARG A 425 54.89 -44.49 -28.01
N LYS A 426 53.75 -45.03 -28.47
CA LYS A 426 53.73 -46.24 -29.30
C LYS A 426 54.44 -46.01 -30.64
N PHE A 427 54.17 -44.90 -31.31
CA PHE A 427 54.81 -44.53 -32.58
C PHE A 427 56.33 -44.46 -32.41
N ARG A 428 56.83 -43.78 -31.37
CA ARG A 428 58.26 -43.66 -31.07
C ARG A 428 58.91 -45.03 -30.86
N LYS A 429 58.23 -45.95 -30.16
CA LYS A 429 58.71 -47.32 -29.92
C LYS A 429 58.81 -48.12 -31.23
N GLU A 430 57.75 -48.13 -32.03
CA GLU A 430 57.73 -48.85 -33.32
C GLU A 430 58.74 -48.25 -34.31
N TYR A 431 58.81 -46.92 -34.39
CA TYR A 431 59.78 -46.23 -35.23
C TYR A 431 61.21 -46.58 -34.82
N SER A 432 61.52 -46.55 -33.52
CA SER A 432 62.86 -46.91 -33.01
C SER A 432 63.20 -48.36 -33.32
N HIS A 433 62.24 -49.29 -33.20
CA HIS A 433 62.45 -50.69 -33.55
C HIS A 433 62.83 -50.87 -35.03
N ILE A 434 62.08 -50.25 -35.95
CA ILE A 434 62.37 -50.31 -37.39
C ILE A 434 63.70 -49.61 -37.70
N HIS A 435 63.95 -48.44 -37.10
CA HIS A 435 65.16 -47.66 -37.34
C HIS A 435 66.41 -48.38 -36.84
N GLU A 436 66.41 -48.96 -35.63
CA GLU A 436 67.53 -49.75 -35.12
C GLU A 436 67.79 -51.00 -35.98
N TRP A 437 66.73 -51.67 -36.44
CA TRP A 437 66.86 -52.78 -37.38
C TRP A 437 67.49 -52.30 -38.69
N PHE A 438 67.03 -51.17 -39.24
CA PHE A 438 67.55 -50.59 -40.48
C PHE A 438 69.03 -50.23 -40.34
N VAL A 439 69.43 -49.54 -39.27
CA VAL A 439 70.83 -49.15 -39.03
C VAL A 439 71.74 -50.37 -38.95
N LYS A 440 71.31 -51.45 -38.27
CA LYS A 440 72.07 -52.71 -38.20
C LYS A 440 72.19 -53.37 -39.58
N ALA A 441 71.08 -53.46 -40.31
CA ALA A 441 71.06 -54.08 -41.64
C ALA A 441 71.86 -53.25 -42.68
N ASP A 442 71.77 -51.92 -42.64
CA ASP A 442 72.53 -50.99 -43.48
C ASP A 442 74.04 -51.09 -43.21
N HIS A 443 74.43 -51.19 -41.94
CA HIS A 443 75.83 -51.38 -41.56
C HIS A 443 76.40 -52.71 -42.10
N GLU A 444 75.67 -53.81 -41.93
CA GLU A 444 76.12 -55.12 -42.40
C GLU A 444 76.18 -55.22 -43.92
N ILE A 445 75.22 -54.64 -44.68
CA ILE A 445 75.32 -54.63 -46.15
C ILE A 445 76.50 -53.79 -46.63
N ARG A 446 76.82 -52.64 -45.99
CA ARG A 446 78.01 -51.84 -46.34
C ARG A 446 79.30 -52.63 -46.12
N LYS A 447 79.37 -53.39 -45.02
CA LYS A 447 80.51 -54.27 -44.72
C LYS A 447 80.67 -55.40 -45.73
N ILE A 448 79.55 -55.93 -46.23
CA ILE A 448 79.53 -56.95 -47.28
C ILE A 448 79.95 -56.35 -48.62
N GLU A 449 79.40 -55.20 -49.01
CA GLU A 449 79.72 -54.49 -50.25
C GLU A 449 81.21 -54.14 -50.34
N ASN A 450 81.82 -53.72 -49.23
CA ASN A 450 83.24 -53.35 -49.15
C ASN A 450 84.22 -54.54 -49.18
N LYS A 451 83.75 -55.79 -49.07
CA LYS A 451 84.59 -56.99 -49.16
C LYS A 451 84.65 -57.53 -50.59
N GLN A 452 85.84 -57.92 -51.05
CA GLN A 452 86.03 -58.66 -52.31
C GLN A 452 85.32 -60.02 -52.23
N VAL A 453 84.49 -60.32 -53.24
CA VAL A 453 83.72 -61.58 -53.31
C VAL A 453 84.69 -62.76 -53.44
N SER A 454 85.06 -63.36 -52.31
CA SER A 454 85.96 -64.52 -52.29
C SER A 454 85.57 -65.49 -51.17
N LYS A 455 85.23 -66.71 -51.62
CA LYS A 455 85.01 -67.98 -50.91
C LYS A 455 83.80 -68.20 -49.99
N ASN A 456 83.08 -67.20 -49.45
CA ASN A 456 81.87 -67.43 -48.60
C ASN A 456 80.53 -66.96 -49.20
N THR A 457 80.27 -67.30 -50.47
CA THR A 457 79.07 -66.87 -51.21
C THR A 457 77.75 -67.46 -50.71
N LYS A 458 77.75 -68.56 -49.94
CA LYS A 458 76.53 -69.19 -49.40
C LYS A 458 75.97 -68.42 -48.20
N GLU A 459 76.82 -68.12 -47.21
CA GLU A 459 76.46 -67.33 -46.02
C GLU A 459 75.96 -65.93 -46.39
N GLU A 460 76.59 -65.29 -47.37
CA GLU A 460 76.17 -63.99 -47.90
C GLU A 460 74.78 -64.06 -48.55
N THR A 461 74.52 -65.08 -49.40
CA THR A 461 73.19 -65.25 -50.00
C THR A 461 72.11 -65.64 -48.99
N ASP A 462 72.44 -66.44 -47.98
CA ASP A 462 71.49 -66.84 -46.93
C ASP A 462 71.14 -65.65 -46.02
N TRP A 463 72.13 -64.82 -45.68
CA TRP A 463 71.91 -63.57 -44.96
C TRP A 463 71.07 -62.59 -45.77
N ILE A 464 71.40 -62.34 -47.05
CA ILE A 464 70.60 -61.46 -47.93
C ILE A 464 69.14 -61.95 -48.03
N ARG A 465 68.93 -63.27 -48.20
CA ARG A 465 67.59 -63.85 -48.28
C ARG A 465 66.81 -63.67 -46.97
N THR A 466 67.49 -63.83 -45.83
CA THR A 466 66.90 -63.63 -44.50
C THR A 466 66.53 -62.17 -44.26
N THR A 467 67.46 -61.24 -44.51
CA THR A 467 67.23 -59.80 -44.36
C THR A 467 66.10 -59.31 -45.25
N ARG A 468 66.00 -59.80 -46.50
CA ARG A 468 64.88 -59.46 -47.40
C ARG A 468 63.54 -60.07 -46.97
N ASN A 469 63.55 -61.23 -46.34
CA ASN A 469 62.34 -61.78 -45.70
C ASN A 469 61.94 -60.95 -44.48
N ASP A 470 62.89 -60.42 -43.72
CA ASP A 470 62.60 -59.55 -42.58
C ASP A 470 62.06 -58.18 -43.05
N ILE A 471 62.55 -57.62 -44.16
CA ILE A 471 61.94 -56.42 -44.81
C ILE A 471 60.45 -56.66 -45.12
N LYS A 472 60.08 -57.84 -45.62
CA LYS A 472 58.66 -58.17 -45.86
C LYS A 472 57.84 -58.19 -44.58
N LYS A 473 58.42 -58.67 -43.46
CA LYS A 473 57.75 -58.65 -42.16
C LYS A 473 57.58 -57.23 -41.60
N LEU A 474 58.51 -56.32 -41.90
CA LEU A 474 58.43 -54.92 -41.47
C LEU A 474 57.26 -54.15 -42.09
N GLU A 475 56.67 -54.62 -43.20
CA GLU A 475 55.48 -53.99 -43.78
C GLU A 475 54.32 -53.90 -42.78
N ALA A 476 54.16 -54.92 -41.92
CA ALA A 476 53.16 -54.90 -40.85
C ALA A 476 53.43 -53.76 -39.84
N ASN A 477 54.69 -53.49 -39.51
CA ASN A 477 55.07 -52.41 -38.60
C ASN A 477 54.87 -51.02 -39.25
N PHE A 478 55.10 -50.89 -40.56
CA PHE A 478 54.77 -49.68 -41.30
C PHE A 478 53.27 -49.40 -41.35
N GLU A 479 52.44 -50.43 -41.48
CA GLU A 479 50.98 -50.28 -41.37
C GLU A 479 50.55 -49.86 -39.96
N ILE A 480 51.20 -50.38 -38.91
CA ILE A 480 50.99 -49.90 -37.53
C ILE A 480 51.37 -48.41 -37.42
N LEU A 481 52.54 -48.00 -37.92
CA LEU A 481 52.96 -46.59 -37.89
C LEU A 481 51.99 -45.67 -38.65
N ARG A 482 51.52 -46.07 -39.83
CA ARG A 482 50.51 -45.33 -40.60
C ARG A 482 49.18 -45.22 -39.85
N ASN A 483 48.74 -46.28 -39.19
CA ASN A 483 47.49 -46.25 -38.41
C ASN A 483 47.62 -45.36 -37.16
N LEU A 484 48.77 -45.40 -36.49
CA LEU A 484 49.09 -44.50 -35.37
C LEU A 484 49.13 -43.04 -35.83
N GLU A 485 49.80 -42.74 -36.94
CA GLU A 485 49.86 -41.39 -37.52
C GLU A 485 48.45 -40.86 -37.86
N ARG A 486 47.61 -41.66 -38.53
CA ARG A 486 46.21 -41.27 -38.83
C ARG A 486 45.39 -40.98 -37.58
N THR A 487 45.59 -41.76 -36.52
CA THR A 487 44.85 -41.58 -35.25
C THR A 487 45.33 -40.32 -34.52
N ILE A 488 46.65 -40.10 -34.47
CA ILE A 488 47.23 -38.86 -33.92
C ILE A 488 46.74 -37.64 -34.69
N GLN A 489 46.71 -37.71 -36.03
CA GLN A 489 46.25 -36.62 -36.88
C GLN A 489 44.75 -36.34 -36.74
N LYS A 490 43.95 -37.35 -36.43
CA LYS A 490 42.51 -37.20 -36.16
C LYS A 490 42.25 -36.48 -34.84
N ASP A 491 43.05 -36.79 -33.82
CA ASP A 491 42.87 -36.25 -32.47
C ASP A 491 43.59 -34.89 -32.29
N ALA A 492 44.55 -34.56 -33.14
CA ALA A 492 45.20 -33.26 -33.19
C ALA A 492 44.39 -32.24 -33.99
N GLU A 493 44.15 -31.05 -33.42
CA GLU A 493 43.44 -29.95 -34.09
C GLU A 493 44.22 -29.36 -35.29
N ARG A 494 45.55 -29.55 -35.31
CA ARG A 494 46.44 -29.10 -36.39
C ARG A 494 47.16 -30.26 -37.05
N SER A 495 47.57 -30.07 -38.30
CA SER A 495 48.37 -31.07 -39.01
C SER A 495 49.76 -31.21 -38.40
N LEU A 496 50.19 -32.45 -38.16
CA LEU A 496 51.53 -32.84 -37.71
C LEU A 496 52.28 -33.58 -38.84
N PRO A 497 52.68 -32.88 -39.92
CA PRO A 497 53.26 -33.52 -41.11
C PRO A 497 54.59 -34.23 -40.84
N SER A 498 55.29 -33.85 -39.76
CA SER A 498 56.59 -34.43 -39.39
C SER A 498 56.51 -35.95 -39.13
N LEU A 499 55.38 -36.47 -38.64
CA LEU A 499 55.21 -37.91 -38.43
C LEU A 499 55.12 -38.67 -39.76
N TYR A 500 54.33 -38.13 -40.70
CA TYR A 500 54.20 -38.67 -42.04
C TYR A 500 55.54 -38.62 -42.80
N GLU A 501 56.27 -37.51 -42.69
CA GLU A 501 57.62 -37.36 -43.27
C GLU A 501 58.60 -38.37 -42.70
N LYS A 502 58.61 -38.56 -41.37
CA LYS A 502 59.45 -39.57 -40.69
C LYS A 502 59.17 -40.99 -41.19
N ILE A 503 57.90 -41.37 -41.35
CA ILE A 503 57.51 -42.68 -41.89
C ILE A 503 58.03 -42.87 -43.31
N ASN A 504 57.78 -41.87 -44.18
CA ASN A 504 58.15 -41.99 -45.59
C ASN A 504 59.66 -41.98 -45.81
N GLU A 505 60.40 -41.21 -45.03
CA GLU A 505 61.85 -41.21 -45.07
C GLU A 505 62.41 -42.58 -44.65
N LEU A 506 61.93 -43.14 -43.54
CA LEU A 506 62.34 -44.47 -43.09
C LEU A 506 61.97 -45.57 -44.12
N LYS A 507 60.81 -45.44 -44.77
CA LYS A 507 60.38 -46.35 -45.83
C LYS A 507 61.30 -46.26 -47.06
N ARG A 508 61.65 -45.04 -47.51
CA ARG A 508 62.59 -44.80 -48.61
C ARG A 508 63.96 -45.41 -48.32
N GLN A 509 64.45 -45.24 -47.10
CA GLN A 509 65.71 -45.83 -46.64
C GLN A 509 65.69 -47.36 -46.70
N ILE A 510 64.60 -47.99 -46.25
CA ILE A 510 64.44 -49.46 -46.33
C ILE A 510 64.29 -49.93 -47.79
N ASP A 511 63.58 -49.22 -48.65
CA ASP A 511 63.44 -49.57 -50.06
C ASP A 511 64.78 -49.41 -50.81
N GLN A 512 65.64 -48.47 -50.40
CA GLN A 512 67.01 -48.35 -50.90
C GLN A 512 67.89 -49.52 -50.43
N LEU A 513 67.73 -49.94 -49.17
CA LEU A 513 68.40 -51.14 -48.63
C LEU A 513 67.98 -52.41 -49.39
N ASP A 514 66.69 -52.63 -49.65
CA ASP A 514 66.22 -53.80 -50.43
C ASP A 514 66.78 -53.79 -51.86
N ARG A 515 66.91 -52.62 -52.49
CA ARG A 515 67.58 -52.48 -53.80
C ARG A 515 69.05 -52.88 -53.74
N ARG A 516 69.81 -52.37 -52.77
CA ARG A 516 71.23 -52.76 -52.59
C ARG A 516 71.38 -54.25 -52.29
N LEU A 517 70.48 -54.82 -51.50
CA LEU A 517 70.43 -56.26 -51.24
C LEU A 517 70.12 -57.06 -52.53
N LYS A 518 69.26 -56.57 -53.42
CA LYS A 518 69.02 -57.16 -54.75
C LYS A 518 70.27 -57.10 -55.63
N ASP A 519 70.85 -55.93 -55.79
CA ASP A 519 72.01 -55.72 -56.65
C ASP A 519 73.18 -56.59 -56.18
N ARG A 520 73.43 -56.65 -54.86
CA ARG A 520 74.47 -57.51 -54.30
C ARG A 520 74.17 -58.99 -54.47
N PHE A 521 72.92 -59.41 -54.32
CA PHE A 521 72.51 -60.80 -54.57
C PHE A 521 72.78 -61.21 -56.01
N GLU A 522 72.46 -60.36 -56.98
CA GLU A 522 72.71 -60.61 -58.40
C GLU A 522 74.22 -60.71 -58.70
N ILE A 523 75.04 -59.82 -58.12
CA ILE A 523 76.51 -59.89 -58.25
C ILE A 523 77.05 -61.22 -57.70
N VAL A 524 76.57 -61.65 -56.53
CA VAL A 524 77.02 -62.92 -55.91
C VAL A 524 76.57 -64.13 -56.72
N GLU A 525 75.36 -64.13 -57.29
CA GLU A 525 74.85 -65.21 -58.15
C GLU A 525 75.57 -65.29 -59.51
N VAL A 526 75.92 -64.15 -60.12
CA VAL A 526 76.75 -64.10 -61.35
C VAL A 526 78.15 -64.66 -61.09
N ILE A 527 78.73 -64.39 -59.92
CA ILE A 527 80.05 -64.91 -59.55
C ILE A 527 80.00 -66.41 -59.18
N LYS A 528 78.87 -66.91 -58.64
CA LYS A 528 78.66 -68.36 -58.42
C LYS A 528 78.52 -69.16 -59.73
N THR A 529 77.95 -68.56 -60.78
CA THR A 529 77.66 -69.24 -62.06
C THR A 529 78.82 -69.20 -63.06
N LYS A 530 79.83 -68.35 -62.85
CA LYS A 530 81.11 -68.41 -63.55
C LYS A 530 82.18 -69.06 -62.66
N PRO A 531 82.51 -70.36 -62.81
CA PRO A 531 83.73 -70.86 -62.22
C PRO A 531 84.90 -70.08 -62.84
N LEU A 532 85.78 -69.55 -62.00
CA LEU A 532 87.11 -69.08 -62.39
C LEU A 532 87.83 -70.24 -63.09
N PHE A 533 87.71 -70.34 -64.41
CA PHE A 533 88.77 -70.93 -65.22
C PHE A 533 89.92 -69.92 -65.20
N ILE A 534 91.08 -70.40 -64.74
CA ILE A 534 92.37 -69.77 -65.04
C ILE A 534 92.50 -69.64 -66.57
#